data_AF-A0A139SNW4-F1
#
_entry.id   AF-A0A139SNW4-F1
#
_cell.length_a   1.000
_cell.length_b   1.000
_cell.length_c   1.000
_cell.angle_alpha   90.00
_cell.angle_beta   90.00
_cell.angle_gamma   90.00
#
_symmetry.space_group_name_H-M   'P 1'
#
loop_
_entity.id
_entity.type
_entity.pdbx_description
1 polymer ?
#
loop_
_entity_poly.entity_id
_entity_poly.type
_entity_poly.pdbx_seq_one_letter_code
_entity_poly.pdbx_strand_id
1 'polypeptide(L)'
;MSQTAPSPDLVTVNIDGQEIAVPKGTNVIEAARKLAVDIPHYCYHEKLSVAGNCRMCLIEMGMPAVDPATKAPIIDEATGKQKVNWIPKPVIGCGTNVSPGMHIRTTTPMVKDARESVMEFLLINHPLDCPICDQAGECKLQEQATGYGRGYSRYIEPKNVKPKRTVLGPRVTLDDERCILCSRCIRFSREIAKDDVLGFTERGSYSTLTCFPGRELANNYSLNTVDICPVGALTSTDFRFKMRVWFLKQTNSICTESSVGANTVVWSREGTIYRITPRQNDAVNDTWMTDSGRMLYKEVQAENRLTRPLVRGVAVTADAALDAATELLRSAQPGTVAIVGSGRSSVEEQFLTRKLAEALGDKVGAPVSVVSRVGEGDGLLLSADRNPNLRGALITGLIEALPPTYAPLAALAAAIEAGEVKTVISVGEDLAEAGLSAEQLAKVSVIYLSTHANATSQAAAVVLPTLTVFEKSGSFVNQQFRIQKFAQAVPGPAGAADDLATLSALIAIAGGGRGGPVSDRNAVPNGRVETLWKALAAEVPAFANVTYQEIPDDGLLLDATPYASLPFVEGETLHHKPTTPISPLNERATTSTAA
;
A
#
# COMPACT_ATOMS: atom_id res chain seq x y z
N MET A 1 -23.55 14.65 -18.10
CA MET A 1 -24.39 13.55 -18.65
C MET A 1 -23.63 12.26 -18.41
N SER A 2 -24.15 11.38 -17.55
CA SER A 2 -23.52 10.11 -17.19
C SER A 2 -23.52 9.19 -18.39
N GLN A 3 -22.35 8.92 -18.99
CA GLN A 3 -22.20 7.81 -19.92
C GLN A 3 -22.21 6.53 -19.08
N THR A 4 -23.39 5.94 -18.91
CA THR A 4 -23.53 4.54 -18.47
C THR A 4 -22.70 3.67 -19.41
N ALA A 5 -21.64 3.05 -18.89
CA ALA A 5 -20.89 2.03 -19.62
C ALA A 5 -21.86 1.00 -20.21
N PRO A 6 -21.66 0.51 -21.45
CA PRO A 6 -22.53 -0.50 -22.04
C PRO A 6 -22.60 -1.72 -21.13
N SER A 7 -23.81 -2.24 -20.89
CA SER A 7 -24.00 -3.48 -20.12
C SER A 7 -23.10 -4.58 -20.70
N PRO A 8 -22.31 -5.29 -19.86
CA PRO A 8 -21.38 -6.30 -20.36
C PRO A 8 -22.13 -7.42 -21.08
N ASP A 9 -21.63 -7.84 -22.25
CA ASP A 9 -22.11 -9.03 -22.97
C ASP A 9 -21.84 -10.26 -22.09
N LEU A 10 -22.90 -10.82 -21.48
CA LEU A 10 -22.80 -11.92 -20.52
C LEU A 10 -22.95 -13.27 -21.22
N VAL A 11 -22.13 -14.22 -20.80
CA VAL A 11 -22.11 -15.61 -21.27
C VAL A 11 -22.41 -16.53 -20.10
N THR A 12 -23.38 -17.43 -20.28
CA THR A 12 -23.71 -18.47 -19.29
C THR A 12 -22.83 -19.70 -19.49
N VAL A 13 -22.19 -20.14 -18.40
CA VAL A 13 -21.37 -21.35 -18.30
C VAL A 13 -21.84 -22.19 -17.10
N ASN A 14 -21.78 -23.51 -17.23
CA ASN A 14 -22.02 -24.44 -16.14
C ASN A 14 -20.68 -24.92 -15.55
N ILE A 15 -20.48 -24.78 -14.25
CA ILE A 15 -19.29 -25.23 -13.53
C ILE A 15 -19.74 -26.14 -12.39
N ASP A 16 -19.35 -27.42 -12.45
CA ASP A 16 -19.71 -28.45 -11.47
C ASP A 16 -21.22 -28.51 -11.18
N GLY A 17 -22.04 -28.31 -12.22
CA GLY A 17 -23.49 -28.34 -12.14
C GLY A 17 -24.14 -27.00 -11.82
N GLN A 18 -23.37 -25.96 -11.48
CA GLN A 18 -23.88 -24.62 -11.17
C GLN A 18 -23.76 -23.69 -12.39
N GLU A 19 -24.85 -23.01 -12.74
CA GLU A 19 -24.83 -22.02 -13.81
C GLU A 19 -24.42 -20.65 -13.31
N ILE A 20 -23.56 -19.97 -14.07
CA ILE A 20 -23.15 -18.59 -13.81
C ILE A 20 -23.07 -17.80 -15.10
N ALA A 21 -23.58 -16.56 -15.06
CA ALA A 21 -23.39 -15.58 -16.12
C ALA A 21 -22.17 -14.71 -15.81
N VAL A 22 -21.20 -14.67 -16.72
CA VAL A 22 -19.99 -13.85 -16.56
C VAL A 22 -19.72 -13.06 -17.85
N PRO A 23 -18.97 -11.95 -17.79
CA PRO A 23 -18.60 -11.22 -18.99
C PRO A 23 -17.91 -12.11 -20.03
N LYS A 24 -18.23 -11.90 -21.30
CA LYS A 24 -17.56 -12.57 -22.42
C LYS A 24 -16.06 -12.31 -22.34
N GLY A 25 -15.28 -13.38 -22.50
CA GLY A 25 -13.82 -13.33 -22.42
C GLY A 25 -13.24 -13.62 -21.04
N THR A 26 -14.05 -13.74 -19.99
CA THR A 26 -13.61 -14.23 -18.67
C THR A 26 -13.01 -15.63 -18.80
N ASN A 27 -11.87 -15.87 -18.13
CA ASN A 27 -11.26 -17.20 -18.09
C ASN A 27 -12.07 -18.14 -17.18
N VAL A 28 -12.07 -19.44 -17.46
CA VAL A 28 -12.77 -20.43 -16.62
C VAL A 28 -12.31 -20.36 -15.17
N ILE A 29 -11.03 -20.12 -14.90
CA ILE A 29 -10.49 -19.98 -13.53
C ILE A 29 -11.13 -18.82 -12.76
N GLU A 30 -11.43 -17.70 -13.42
CA GLU A 30 -12.06 -16.52 -12.82
C GLU A 30 -13.57 -16.77 -12.62
N ALA A 31 -14.22 -17.43 -13.59
CA ALA A 31 -15.62 -17.81 -13.47
C ALA A 31 -15.85 -18.81 -12.33
N ALA A 32 -14.98 -19.82 -12.19
CA ALA A 32 -15.02 -20.80 -11.10
C ALA A 32 -14.85 -20.13 -9.73
N ARG A 33 -13.93 -19.15 -9.62
CA ARG A 33 -13.71 -18.39 -8.38
C ARG A 33 -14.97 -17.66 -7.91
N LYS A 34 -15.80 -17.14 -8.83
CA LYS A 34 -17.08 -16.49 -8.48
C LYS A 34 -18.10 -17.45 -7.85
N LEU A 35 -17.94 -18.76 -8.07
CA LEU A 35 -18.74 -19.82 -7.45
C LEU A 35 -18.03 -20.46 -6.24
N ALA A 36 -16.95 -19.84 -5.74
CA ALA A 36 -16.09 -20.39 -4.69
C ALA A 36 -15.49 -21.78 -5.04
N VAL A 37 -15.38 -22.10 -6.33
CA VAL A 37 -14.70 -23.30 -6.81
C VAL A 37 -13.23 -22.95 -7.06
N ASP A 38 -12.34 -23.46 -6.21
CA ASP A 38 -10.90 -23.23 -6.34
C ASP A 38 -10.25 -24.18 -7.37
N ILE A 39 -9.59 -23.58 -8.36
CA ILE A 39 -8.79 -24.30 -9.36
C ILE A 39 -7.32 -24.02 -9.05
N PRO A 40 -6.53 -25.05 -8.67
CA PRO A 40 -5.15 -24.84 -8.25
C PRO A 40 -4.28 -24.39 -9.41
N HIS A 41 -3.37 -23.46 -9.14
CA HIS A 41 -2.55 -22.84 -10.17
C HIS A 41 -1.24 -22.28 -9.61
N TYR A 42 -0.21 -22.21 -10.47
CA TYR A 42 1.09 -21.61 -10.13
C TYR A 42 1.51 -20.48 -11.07
N CYS A 43 1.33 -20.63 -12.38
CA CYS A 43 1.77 -19.58 -13.32
C CYS A 43 0.71 -18.48 -13.48
N TYR A 44 -0.58 -18.81 -13.41
CA TYR A 44 -1.64 -17.82 -13.56
C TYR A 44 -1.56 -16.78 -12.44
N HIS A 45 -1.71 -15.50 -12.80
CA HIS A 45 -1.86 -14.39 -11.87
C HIS A 45 -2.80 -13.41 -12.57
N GLU A 46 -3.83 -12.92 -11.89
CA GLU A 46 -4.92 -12.16 -12.52
C GLU A 46 -4.46 -10.83 -13.13
N LYS A 47 -3.37 -10.26 -12.62
CA LYS A 47 -2.76 -9.02 -13.14
C LYS A 47 -1.60 -9.25 -14.11
N LEU A 48 -1.39 -10.47 -14.61
CA LEU A 48 -0.33 -10.80 -15.59
C LEU A 48 -0.89 -11.58 -16.77
N SER A 49 -0.20 -11.54 -17.91
CA SER A 49 -0.59 -12.32 -19.10
C SER A 49 -0.66 -13.83 -18.84
N VAL A 50 -1.56 -14.55 -19.51
CA VAL A 50 -1.69 -16.01 -19.32
C VAL A 50 -0.50 -16.74 -19.96
N ALA A 51 0.18 -17.59 -19.17
CA ALA A 51 1.32 -18.40 -19.66
C ALA A 51 0.95 -19.86 -20.00
N GLY A 52 0.22 -20.54 -19.11
CA GLY A 52 -0.12 -21.97 -19.29
C GLY A 52 1.04 -22.95 -19.06
N ASN A 53 2.17 -22.52 -18.50
CA ASN A 53 3.39 -23.34 -18.37
C ASN A 53 3.29 -24.42 -17.28
N CYS A 54 2.56 -24.18 -16.18
CA CYS A 54 2.57 -25.08 -15.01
C CYS A 54 1.56 -26.23 -15.07
N ARG A 55 0.50 -26.12 -15.88
CA ARG A 55 -0.57 -27.12 -16.04
C ARG A 55 -1.31 -27.56 -14.75
N MET A 56 -1.14 -26.87 -13.62
CA MET A 56 -1.86 -27.25 -12.38
C MET A 56 -3.38 -26.99 -12.48
N CYS A 57 -3.79 -26.04 -13.33
CA CYS A 57 -5.18 -25.62 -13.52
C CYS A 57 -5.99 -26.51 -14.47
N LEU A 58 -5.57 -27.76 -14.69
CA LEU A 58 -6.27 -28.68 -15.57
C LEU A 58 -7.71 -28.94 -15.07
N ILE A 59 -8.64 -28.94 -16.02
CA ILE A 59 -10.08 -29.14 -15.84
C ILE A 59 -10.63 -29.96 -16.99
N GLU A 60 -11.83 -30.52 -16.80
CA GLU A 60 -12.56 -31.18 -17.87
C GLU A 60 -13.59 -30.22 -18.47
N MET A 61 -13.58 -30.10 -19.80
CA MET A 61 -14.46 -29.20 -20.54
C MET A 61 -15.33 -29.99 -21.51
N GLY A 62 -16.59 -29.60 -21.62
CA GLY A 62 -17.54 -30.13 -22.59
C GLY A 62 -18.44 -29.04 -23.16
N MET A 63 -19.05 -29.34 -24.30
CA MET A 63 -20.05 -28.50 -24.95
C MET A 63 -21.35 -29.27 -25.14
N PRO A 64 -22.52 -28.61 -25.22
CA PRO A 64 -23.79 -29.27 -25.46
C PRO A 64 -23.76 -29.95 -26.83
N ALA A 65 -24.20 -31.20 -26.89
CA ALA A 65 -24.18 -32.01 -28.08
C ALA A 65 -25.28 -31.55 -29.04
N VAL A 66 -24.91 -31.33 -30.29
CA VAL A 66 -25.82 -30.98 -31.39
C VAL A 66 -25.61 -31.95 -32.54
N ASP A 67 -26.69 -32.27 -33.25
CA ASP A 67 -26.62 -33.08 -34.46
C ASP A 67 -25.81 -32.33 -35.54
N PRO A 68 -24.77 -32.95 -36.13
CA PRO A 68 -23.92 -32.27 -37.10
C PRO A 68 -24.66 -31.74 -38.34
N ALA A 69 -25.70 -32.44 -38.79
CA ALA A 69 -26.47 -32.16 -39.99
C ALA A 69 -27.61 -31.15 -39.73
N THR A 70 -28.35 -31.33 -38.64
CA THR A 70 -29.56 -30.52 -38.37
C THR A 70 -29.35 -29.40 -37.37
N LYS A 71 -28.21 -29.40 -36.64
CA LYS A 71 -27.92 -28.50 -35.51
C LYS A 71 -28.91 -28.59 -34.35
N ALA A 72 -29.80 -29.59 -34.35
CA ALA A 72 -30.73 -29.82 -33.26
C ALA A 72 -30.01 -30.35 -31.99
N PRO A 73 -30.45 -29.98 -30.78
CA PRO A 73 -29.95 -30.55 -29.53
C PRO A 73 -30.10 -32.07 -29.48
N ILE A 74 -29.02 -32.80 -29.16
CA ILE A 74 -29.10 -34.24 -28.89
C ILE A 74 -29.48 -34.40 -27.41
N ILE A 75 -30.67 -34.94 -27.16
CA ILE A 75 -31.16 -35.19 -25.80
C ILE A 75 -30.72 -36.57 -25.35
N ASP A 76 -30.23 -36.65 -24.12
CA ASP A 76 -29.94 -37.90 -23.43
C ASP A 76 -31.25 -38.51 -22.92
N GLU A 77 -31.61 -39.70 -23.44
CA GLU A 77 -32.88 -40.37 -23.13
C GLU A 77 -33.04 -40.74 -21.65
N ALA A 78 -31.94 -40.92 -20.91
CA ALA A 78 -31.98 -41.31 -19.50
C ALA A 78 -32.18 -40.11 -18.57
N THR A 79 -31.68 -38.94 -18.95
CA THR A 79 -31.75 -37.73 -18.11
C THR A 79 -32.77 -36.69 -18.60
N GLY A 80 -33.25 -36.83 -19.83
CA GLY A 80 -34.11 -35.84 -20.49
C GLY A 80 -33.43 -34.50 -20.76
N LYS A 81 -32.11 -34.39 -20.53
CA LYS A 81 -31.31 -33.16 -20.72
C LYS A 81 -30.49 -33.27 -21.98
N GLN A 82 -30.08 -32.13 -22.54
CA GLN A 82 -29.14 -32.12 -23.67
C GLN A 82 -27.84 -32.80 -23.26
N LYS A 83 -27.42 -33.80 -24.03
CA LYS A 83 -26.17 -34.53 -23.82
C LYS A 83 -25.00 -33.56 -23.90
N VAL A 84 -23.97 -33.74 -23.07
CA VAL A 84 -22.73 -32.95 -23.14
C VAL A 84 -21.64 -33.79 -23.80
N ASN A 85 -21.02 -33.24 -24.86
CA ASN A 85 -19.84 -33.80 -25.49
C ASN A 85 -18.58 -33.34 -24.74
N TRP A 86 -18.09 -34.20 -23.86
CA TRP A 86 -16.86 -33.98 -23.10
C TRP A 86 -15.62 -34.20 -23.97
N ILE A 87 -14.62 -33.33 -23.81
CA ILE A 87 -13.35 -33.44 -24.54
C ILE A 87 -12.51 -34.55 -23.87
N PRO A 88 -11.89 -35.45 -24.66
CA PRO A 88 -11.15 -36.61 -24.12
C PRO A 88 -9.83 -36.26 -23.42
N LYS A 89 -9.47 -34.98 -23.33
CA LYS A 89 -8.24 -34.49 -22.69
C LYS A 89 -8.57 -33.30 -21.80
N PRO A 90 -7.94 -33.17 -20.62
CA PRO A 90 -8.13 -32.00 -19.79
C PRO A 90 -7.54 -30.76 -20.45
N VAL A 91 -8.17 -29.61 -20.21
CA VAL A 91 -7.77 -28.30 -20.74
C VAL A 91 -7.34 -27.38 -19.60
N ILE A 92 -6.60 -26.31 -19.90
CA ILE A 92 -6.12 -25.37 -18.88
C ILE A 92 -7.20 -24.35 -18.51
N GLY A 93 -7.68 -24.36 -17.27
CA GLY A 93 -8.70 -23.39 -16.83
C GLY A 93 -8.24 -21.93 -16.87
N CYS A 94 -6.92 -21.68 -16.82
CA CYS A 94 -6.37 -20.32 -16.81
C CYS A 94 -6.29 -19.64 -18.19
N GLY A 95 -6.40 -20.40 -19.28
CA GLY A 95 -6.30 -19.87 -20.64
C GLY A 95 -7.46 -20.27 -21.53
N THR A 96 -8.49 -20.87 -20.95
CA THR A 96 -9.74 -21.20 -21.63
C THR A 96 -10.77 -20.13 -21.26
N ASN A 97 -11.24 -19.38 -22.26
CA ASN A 97 -12.30 -18.40 -22.08
C ASN A 97 -13.65 -19.11 -22.03
N VAL A 98 -14.57 -18.59 -21.23
CA VAL A 98 -15.94 -19.11 -21.20
C VAL A 98 -16.64 -18.90 -22.55
N SER A 99 -17.51 -19.85 -22.93
CA SER A 99 -18.37 -19.76 -24.11
C SER A 99 -19.79 -20.20 -23.77
N PRO A 100 -20.82 -19.71 -24.48
CA PRO A 100 -22.20 -20.06 -24.18
C PRO A 100 -22.44 -21.57 -24.15
N GLY A 101 -23.07 -22.05 -23.09
CA GLY A 101 -23.39 -23.48 -22.91
C GLY A 101 -22.18 -24.35 -22.55
N MET A 102 -20.99 -23.78 -22.34
CA MET A 102 -19.83 -24.53 -21.88
C MET A 102 -20.13 -25.21 -20.54
N HIS A 103 -19.68 -26.46 -20.39
CA HIS A 103 -19.78 -27.22 -19.16
C HIS A 103 -18.39 -27.58 -18.67
N ILE A 104 -18.12 -27.32 -17.39
CA ILE A 104 -16.83 -27.55 -16.74
C ILE A 104 -17.02 -28.51 -15.57
N ARG A 105 -16.11 -29.47 -15.43
CA ARG A 105 -15.97 -30.30 -14.23
C ARG A 105 -14.58 -30.18 -13.65
N THR A 106 -14.49 -29.97 -12.34
CA THR A 106 -13.21 -29.71 -11.64
C THR A 106 -12.77 -30.82 -10.70
N THR A 107 -13.62 -31.84 -10.48
CA THR A 107 -13.43 -32.89 -9.47
C THR A 107 -13.48 -34.32 -10.02
N THR A 108 -13.47 -34.49 -11.35
CA THR A 108 -13.53 -35.84 -11.95
C THR A 108 -12.25 -36.63 -11.69
N PRO A 109 -12.29 -37.98 -11.74
CA PRO A 109 -11.09 -38.81 -11.58
C PRO A 109 -9.96 -38.43 -12.54
N MET A 110 -10.28 -38.06 -13.78
CA MET A 110 -9.30 -37.57 -14.76
C MET A 110 -8.63 -36.27 -14.30
N VAL A 111 -9.40 -35.31 -13.79
CA VAL A 111 -8.85 -34.03 -13.30
C VAL A 111 -7.99 -34.25 -12.05
N LYS A 112 -8.43 -35.12 -11.15
CA LYS A 112 -7.66 -35.47 -9.94
C LYS A 112 -6.31 -36.11 -10.31
N ASP A 113 -6.32 -37.13 -11.17
CA ASP A 113 -5.08 -37.79 -11.62
C ASP A 113 -4.14 -36.84 -12.36
N ALA A 114 -4.70 -35.93 -13.18
CA ALA A 114 -3.90 -34.92 -13.87
C ALA A 114 -3.21 -33.95 -12.90
N ARG A 115 -3.92 -33.46 -11.87
CA ARG A 115 -3.36 -32.55 -10.86
C ARG A 115 -2.30 -33.25 -9.99
N GLU A 116 -2.58 -34.49 -9.58
CA GLU A 116 -1.63 -35.32 -8.84
C GLU A 116 -0.34 -35.55 -9.64
N SER A 117 -0.48 -35.85 -10.95
CA SER A 117 0.66 -36.06 -11.85
C SER A 117 1.47 -34.78 -12.06
N VAL A 118 0.81 -33.63 -12.28
CA VAL A 118 1.48 -32.33 -12.38
C VAL A 118 2.23 -31.99 -11.10
N MET A 119 1.61 -32.21 -9.94
CA MET A 119 2.26 -32.01 -8.64
C MET A 119 3.50 -32.88 -8.49
N GLU A 120 3.43 -34.15 -8.88
CA GLU A 120 4.59 -35.03 -8.88
C GLU A 120 5.72 -34.48 -9.77
N PHE A 121 5.42 -34.07 -11.02
CA PHE A 121 6.43 -33.47 -11.90
C PHE A 121 7.08 -32.22 -11.32
N LEU A 122 6.32 -31.37 -10.64
CA LEU A 122 6.84 -30.17 -9.99
C LEU A 122 7.77 -30.53 -8.82
N LEU A 123 7.47 -31.60 -8.08
CA LEU A 123 8.23 -32.05 -6.91
C LEU A 123 9.44 -32.94 -7.24
N ILE A 124 9.52 -33.51 -8.45
CA ILE A 124 10.62 -34.39 -8.88
C ILE A 124 11.98 -33.72 -8.65
N ASN A 125 12.17 -32.50 -9.17
CA ASN A 125 13.45 -31.78 -9.03
C ASN A 125 13.42 -30.68 -7.95
N HIS A 126 12.29 -30.47 -7.28
CA HIS A 126 12.21 -29.52 -6.16
C HIS A 126 12.99 -30.06 -4.95
N PRO A 127 13.83 -29.23 -4.29
CA PRO A 127 14.67 -29.66 -3.18
C PRO A 127 13.85 -29.89 -1.91
N LEU A 128 14.39 -30.70 -1.01
CA LEU A 128 13.82 -30.95 0.32
C LEU A 128 14.19 -29.84 1.32
N ASP A 129 14.06 -28.59 0.86
CA ASP A 129 14.51 -27.39 1.58
C ASP A 129 13.44 -26.82 2.51
N CYS A 130 12.23 -27.40 2.59
CA CYS A 130 11.10 -26.84 3.34
C CYS A 130 11.46 -26.34 4.76
N PRO A 131 12.28 -27.04 5.58
CA PRO A 131 12.64 -26.54 6.91
C PRO A 131 13.47 -25.25 6.90
N ILE A 132 14.35 -25.08 5.91
CA ILE A 132 15.26 -23.94 5.79
C ILE A 132 14.70 -22.84 4.87
N CYS A 133 13.74 -23.16 4.01
CA CYS A 133 13.09 -22.25 3.08
C CYS A 133 12.36 -21.13 3.83
N ASP A 134 12.56 -19.89 3.39
CA ASP A 134 11.94 -18.71 4.01
C ASP A 134 10.43 -18.63 3.75
N GLN A 135 10.00 -19.06 2.56
CA GLN A 135 8.60 -19.11 2.14
C GLN A 135 7.80 -20.22 2.85
N ALA A 136 8.44 -21.05 3.68
CA ALA A 136 7.72 -22.10 4.40
C ALA A 136 6.59 -21.49 5.23
N GLY A 137 5.40 -22.08 5.15
CA GLY A 137 4.19 -21.57 5.80
C GLY A 137 3.36 -20.59 4.99
N GLU A 138 3.93 -20.01 3.93
CA GLU A 138 3.22 -19.19 2.92
C GLU A 138 3.55 -19.63 1.49
N CYS A 139 3.97 -20.88 1.33
CA CYS A 139 4.37 -21.47 0.06
C CYS A 139 3.17 -22.14 -0.62
N LYS A 140 2.74 -21.61 -1.77
CA LYS A 140 1.64 -22.21 -2.56
C LYS A 140 1.97 -23.62 -3.04
N LEU A 141 3.25 -23.94 -3.25
CA LEU A 141 3.64 -25.32 -3.57
C LEU A 141 3.37 -26.28 -2.42
N GLN A 142 3.65 -25.89 -1.17
CA GLN A 142 3.36 -26.72 0.00
C GLN A 142 1.86 -26.90 0.21
N GLU A 143 1.08 -25.81 0.12
CA GLU A 143 -0.37 -25.85 0.27
C GLU A 143 -1.02 -26.79 -0.77
N GLN A 144 -0.71 -26.58 -2.05
CA GLN A 144 -1.30 -27.37 -3.13
C GLN A 144 -0.76 -28.80 -3.18
N ALA A 145 0.48 -29.06 -2.75
CA ALA A 145 0.99 -30.43 -2.61
C ALA A 145 0.20 -31.22 -1.56
N THR A 146 -0.19 -30.55 -0.47
CA THR A 146 -1.01 -31.15 0.59
C THR A 146 -2.45 -31.35 0.12
N GLY A 147 -3.03 -30.39 -0.61
CA GLY A 147 -4.42 -30.45 -1.06
C GLY A 147 -4.68 -31.33 -2.30
N TYR A 148 -3.72 -31.40 -3.24
CA TYR A 148 -3.91 -32.02 -4.55
C TYR A 148 -2.80 -33.02 -4.94
N GLY A 149 -1.80 -33.24 -4.09
CA GLY A 149 -0.74 -34.22 -4.31
C GLY A 149 -1.09 -35.62 -3.83
N ARG A 150 -0.29 -36.62 -4.23
CA ARG A 150 -0.46 -38.04 -3.86
C ARG A 150 -0.09 -38.37 -2.42
N GLY A 151 0.65 -37.48 -1.73
CA GLY A 151 1.15 -37.69 -0.37
C GLY A 151 2.42 -38.57 -0.26
N TYR A 152 2.87 -39.19 -1.35
CA TYR A 152 4.14 -39.93 -1.42
C TYR A 152 4.86 -39.66 -2.74
N SER A 153 6.18 -39.83 -2.76
CA SER A 153 7.02 -39.72 -3.96
C SER A 153 7.37 -41.11 -4.49
N ARG A 154 7.33 -41.28 -5.81
CA ARG A 154 7.89 -42.46 -6.50
C ARG A 154 9.30 -42.21 -7.03
N TYR A 155 9.76 -40.95 -7.02
CA TYR A 155 11.05 -40.54 -7.54
C TYR A 155 12.17 -40.85 -6.53
N ILE A 156 13.08 -41.73 -6.92
CA ILE A 156 14.23 -42.20 -6.12
C ILE A 156 15.59 -41.82 -6.72
N GLU A 157 15.57 -41.10 -7.84
CA GLU A 157 16.78 -40.71 -8.57
C GLU A 157 17.41 -39.43 -8.02
N PRO A 158 18.67 -39.12 -8.36
CA PRO A 158 19.29 -37.85 -8.03
C PRO A 158 18.54 -36.66 -8.67
N LYS A 159 18.19 -35.68 -7.83
CA LYS A 159 17.56 -34.42 -8.28
C LYS A 159 18.57 -33.53 -8.98
N ASN A 160 18.09 -32.72 -9.92
CA ASN A 160 18.89 -31.66 -10.53
C ASN A 160 19.31 -30.61 -9.49
N VAL A 161 20.61 -30.31 -9.45
CA VAL A 161 21.20 -29.24 -8.63
C VAL A 161 21.30 -27.98 -9.49
N LYS A 162 20.84 -26.85 -8.96
CA LYS A 162 20.84 -25.55 -9.64
C LYS A 162 21.52 -24.50 -8.75
N PRO A 163 21.88 -23.32 -9.29
CA PRO A 163 22.46 -22.26 -8.49
C PRO A 163 21.60 -21.88 -7.27
N LYS A 164 22.27 -21.68 -6.13
CA LYS A 164 21.66 -21.26 -4.86
C LYS A 164 22.27 -19.93 -4.43
N ARG A 165 21.49 -19.12 -3.71
CA ARG A 165 21.92 -17.84 -3.15
C ARG A 165 22.49 -16.88 -4.19
N THR A 166 21.98 -16.95 -5.41
CA THR A 166 22.35 -16.03 -6.49
C THR A 166 21.76 -14.67 -6.20
N VAL A 167 22.59 -13.64 -6.08
CA VAL A 167 22.12 -12.26 -5.92
C VAL A 167 21.69 -11.77 -7.29
N LEU A 168 20.38 -11.52 -7.47
CA LEU A 168 19.85 -10.97 -8.73
C LEU A 168 19.89 -9.44 -8.77
N GLY A 169 20.02 -8.81 -7.61
CA GLY A 169 20.08 -7.37 -7.44
C GLY A 169 20.13 -7.01 -5.95
N PRO A 170 20.00 -5.72 -5.61
CA PRO A 170 20.22 -5.23 -4.24
C PRO A 170 19.24 -5.80 -3.21
N ARG A 171 18.05 -6.26 -3.64
CA ARG A 171 16.94 -6.62 -2.75
C ARG A 171 16.44 -8.06 -2.87
N VAL A 172 16.82 -8.77 -3.93
CA VAL A 172 16.28 -10.11 -4.24
C VAL A 172 17.39 -11.14 -4.37
N THR A 173 17.27 -12.22 -3.61
CA THR A 173 18.15 -13.40 -3.68
C THR A 173 17.37 -14.58 -4.28
N LEU A 174 18.00 -15.27 -5.24
CA LEU A 174 17.47 -16.44 -5.93
C LEU A 174 18.09 -17.75 -5.42
N ASP A 175 17.24 -18.67 -4.98
CA ASP A 175 17.54 -20.09 -4.81
C ASP A 175 16.84 -20.88 -5.94
N ASP A 176 17.50 -21.02 -7.10
CA ASP A 176 16.87 -21.49 -8.35
C ASP A 176 16.43 -22.95 -8.30
N GLU A 177 17.01 -23.78 -7.43
CA GLU A 177 16.52 -25.14 -7.20
C GLU A 177 15.07 -25.20 -6.77
N ARG A 178 14.59 -24.16 -6.07
CA ARG A 178 13.20 -24.08 -5.63
C ARG A 178 12.28 -23.57 -6.75
N CYS A 179 12.83 -23.01 -7.82
CA CYS A 179 12.06 -22.42 -8.91
C CYS A 179 11.35 -23.49 -9.74
N ILE A 180 10.03 -23.34 -9.87
CA ILE A 180 9.17 -24.22 -10.67
C ILE A 180 8.91 -23.70 -12.09
N LEU A 181 9.72 -22.73 -12.55
CA LEU A 181 9.69 -22.19 -13.91
C LEU A 181 8.31 -21.66 -14.37
N CYS A 182 7.54 -21.09 -13.43
CA CYS A 182 6.19 -20.59 -13.70
C CYS A 182 6.12 -19.24 -14.46
N SER A 183 7.29 -18.63 -14.70
CA SER A 183 7.50 -17.35 -15.41
C SER A 183 6.74 -16.13 -14.87
N ARG A 184 6.18 -16.16 -13.65
CA ARG A 184 5.50 -15.00 -13.06
C ARG A 184 6.43 -13.79 -12.91
N CYS A 185 7.63 -14.00 -12.36
CA CYS A 185 8.62 -12.94 -12.18
C CYS A 185 9.06 -12.30 -13.51
N ILE A 186 9.30 -13.12 -14.54
CA ILE A 186 9.66 -12.66 -15.89
C ILE A 186 8.54 -11.78 -16.47
N ARG A 187 7.30 -12.28 -16.46
CA ARG A 187 6.14 -11.53 -16.96
C ARG A 187 5.92 -10.24 -16.20
N PHE A 188 6.01 -10.26 -14.87
CA PHE A 188 5.90 -9.05 -14.05
C PHE A 188 6.95 -8.01 -14.43
N SER A 189 8.22 -8.42 -14.51
CA SER A 189 9.34 -7.53 -14.84
C SER A 189 9.11 -6.82 -16.17
N ARG A 190 8.70 -7.58 -17.20
CA ARG A 190 8.42 -7.05 -18.54
C ARG A 190 7.13 -6.25 -18.64
N GLU A 191 6.04 -6.74 -18.08
CA GLU A 191 4.69 -6.23 -18.33
C GLU A 191 4.30 -5.09 -17.39
N ILE A 192 4.71 -5.16 -16.13
CA ILE A 192 4.31 -4.22 -15.08
C ILE A 192 5.46 -3.27 -14.76
N ALA A 193 6.62 -3.79 -14.35
CA ALA A 193 7.77 -2.95 -14.01
C ALA A 193 8.42 -2.28 -15.23
N LYS A 194 8.04 -2.69 -16.46
CA LYS A 194 8.59 -2.23 -17.75
C LYS A 194 10.12 -2.34 -17.82
N ASP A 195 10.64 -3.34 -17.14
CA ASP A 195 12.06 -3.63 -17.03
C ASP A 195 12.30 -5.12 -17.32
N ASP A 196 12.48 -5.46 -18.61
CA ASP A 196 12.64 -6.85 -19.07
C ASP A 196 14.06 -7.37 -18.77
N VAL A 197 14.34 -7.60 -17.48
CA VAL A 197 15.67 -8.01 -16.99
C VAL A 197 15.76 -9.49 -16.65
N LEU A 198 14.64 -10.17 -16.38
CA LEU A 198 14.62 -11.58 -15.99
C LEU A 198 14.32 -12.48 -17.19
N GLY A 199 15.01 -13.61 -17.28
CA GLY A 199 14.79 -14.60 -18.34
C GLY A 199 15.13 -16.02 -17.92
N PHE A 200 14.67 -17.00 -18.70
CA PHE A 200 15.15 -18.37 -18.60
C PHE A 200 16.31 -18.57 -19.56
N THR A 201 17.34 -19.25 -19.06
CA THR A 201 18.46 -19.78 -19.84
C THR A 201 18.38 -21.30 -19.86
N GLU A 202 19.16 -21.94 -20.73
CA GLU A 202 19.13 -23.40 -20.96
C GLU A 202 17.75 -23.93 -21.40
N ARG A 203 17.62 -25.27 -21.53
CA ARG A 203 16.40 -25.94 -21.98
C ARG A 203 16.12 -27.21 -21.18
N GLY A 204 14.83 -27.58 -21.12
CA GLY A 204 14.39 -28.81 -20.46
C GLY A 204 14.52 -28.73 -18.94
N SER A 205 14.93 -29.82 -18.29
CA SER A 205 15.07 -29.88 -16.83
C SER A 205 16.23 -29.04 -16.28
N TYR A 206 17.11 -28.54 -17.15
CA TYR A 206 18.24 -27.66 -16.80
C TYR A 206 17.91 -26.16 -16.93
N SER A 207 16.68 -25.79 -17.32
CA SER A 207 16.30 -24.39 -17.43
C SER A 207 16.46 -23.65 -16.10
N THR A 208 17.12 -22.49 -16.13
CA THR A 208 17.46 -21.69 -14.96
C THR A 208 17.03 -20.24 -15.13
N LEU A 209 16.47 -19.66 -14.07
CA LEU A 209 16.15 -18.23 -14.02
C LEU A 209 17.43 -17.42 -13.79
N THR A 210 17.61 -16.35 -14.54
CA THR A 210 18.73 -15.42 -14.35
C THR A 210 18.36 -14.01 -14.83
N CYS A 211 19.21 -13.03 -14.50
CA CYS A 211 19.18 -11.71 -15.12
C CYS A 211 19.86 -11.73 -16.49
N PHE A 212 19.45 -10.82 -17.37
CA PHE A 212 20.15 -10.55 -18.62
C PHE A 212 21.62 -10.18 -18.32
N PRO A 213 22.61 -10.67 -19.11
CA PRO A 213 24.02 -10.41 -18.84
C PRO A 213 24.33 -8.91 -18.67
N GLY A 214 25.01 -8.56 -17.57
CA GLY A 214 25.38 -7.18 -17.25
C GLY A 214 24.26 -6.32 -16.65
N ARG A 215 23.09 -6.90 -16.36
CA ARG A 215 21.96 -6.20 -15.73
C ARG A 215 21.59 -6.88 -14.40
N GLU A 216 21.00 -6.09 -13.52
CA GLU A 216 20.49 -6.54 -12.23
C GLU A 216 19.01 -6.20 -12.08
N LEU A 217 18.30 -7.00 -11.29
CA LEU A 217 16.92 -6.72 -10.87
C LEU A 217 16.93 -5.60 -9.82
N ALA A 218 17.10 -4.36 -10.29
CA ALA A 218 17.32 -3.18 -9.45
C ALA A 218 16.18 -2.14 -9.51
N ASN A 219 15.18 -2.31 -10.38
CA ASN A 219 14.03 -1.40 -10.45
C ASN A 219 13.27 -1.32 -9.11
N ASN A 220 12.54 -0.22 -8.90
CA ASN A 220 11.80 0.07 -7.66
C ASN A 220 10.57 -0.83 -7.43
N TYR A 221 10.45 -1.96 -8.13
CA TYR A 221 9.36 -2.91 -8.01
C TYR A 221 9.85 -4.36 -7.90
N SER A 222 11.16 -4.57 -7.70
CA SER A 222 11.78 -5.89 -7.69
C SER A 222 11.21 -6.84 -6.64
N LEU A 223 10.81 -6.35 -5.45
CA LEU A 223 10.28 -7.18 -4.38
C LEU A 223 8.88 -7.71 -4.66
N ASN A 224 8.13 -7.12 -5.60
CA ASN A 224 6.87 -7.73 -6.07
C ASN A 224 7.13 -9.09 -6.73
N THR A 225 8.34 -9.35 -7.26
CA THR A 225 8.71 -10.68 -7.78
C THR A 225 8.81 -11.72 -6.68
N VAL A 226 9.11 -11.30 -5.43
CA VAL A 226 9.09 -12.16 -4.24
C VAL A 226 7.64 -12.46 -3.85
N ASP A 227 6.78 -11.44 -3.79
CA ASP A 227 5.36 -11.63 -3.40
C ASP A 227 4.61 -12.56 -4.35
N ILE A 228 4.83 -12.43 -5.66
CA ILE A 228 4.14 -13.29 -6.65
C ILE A 228 4.77 -14.66 -6.83
N CYS A 229 5.98 -14.88 -6.29
CA CYS A 229 6.66 -16.16 -6.41
C CYS A 229 5.88 -17.22 -5.63
N PRO A 230 5.32 -18.26 -6.28
CA PRO A 230 4.51 -19.25 -5.57
C PRO A 230 5.33 -20.21 -4.69
N VAL A 231 6.65 -20.04 -4.69
CA VAL A 231 7.67 -20.89 -4.07
C VAL A 231 8.75 -20.01 -3.48
N GLY A 232 9.57 -20.52 -2.56
CA GLY A 232 10.68 -19.76 -1.96
C GLY A 232 11.93 -19.67 -2.83
N ALA A 233 11.77 -19.48 -4.14
CA ALA A 233 12.88 -19.32 -5.07
C ALA A 233 13.40 -17.88 -5.07
N LEU A 234 12.52 -16.89 -5.17
CA LEU A 234 12.86 -15.48 -5.02
C LEU A 234 12.52 -15.07 -3.60
N THR A 235 13.50 -14.57 -2.85
CA THR A 235 13.32 -14.15 -1.46
C THR A 235 13.90 -12.75 -1.26
N SER A 236 13.30 -11.99 -0.34
CA SER A 236 13.83 -10.69 0.06
C SER A 236 15.16 -10.88 0.78
N THR A 237 16.21 -10.24 0.29
CA THR A 237 17.53 -10.28 0.91
C THR A 237 17.50 -9.71 2.34
N ASP A 238 16.65 -8.71 2.60
CA ASP A 238 16.50 -8.13 3.94
C ASP A 238 15.71 -9.03 4.89
N PHE A 239 14.66 -9.72 4.44
CA PHE A 239 13.80 -10.49 5.36
C PHE A 239 14.26 -11.93 5.59
N ARG A 240 14.91 -12.55 4.60
CA ARG A 240 15.19 -13.99 4.61
C ARG A 240 15.86 -14.46 5.90
N PHE A 241 15.32 -15.53 6.48
CA PHE A 241 15.81 -16.17 7.70
C PHE A 241 15.71 -15.34 8.99
N LYS A 242 15.10 -14.14 8.97
CA LYS A 242 14.89 -13.34 10.19
C LYS A 242 13.70 -13.82 11.01
N MET A 243 12.63 -14.30 10.37
CA MET A 243 11.42 -14.75 11.04
C MET A 243 10.61 -15.72 10.17
N ARG A 244 9.78 -16.56 10.79
CA ARG A 244 8.76 -17.36 10.07
C ARG A 244 7.42 -16.65 10.12
N VAL A 245 6.69 -16.72 9.00
CA VAL A 245 5.46 -15.94 8.82
C VAL A 245 4.32 -16.30 9.74
N TRP A 246 4.21 -17.56 10.19
CA TRP A 246 3.21 -17.97 11.18
C TRP A 246 3.41 -17.35 12.57
N PHE A 247 4.57 -16.74 12.83
CA PHE A 247 4.80 -15.98 14.07
C PHE A 247 4.48 -14.50 13.95
N LEU A 248 4.30 -13.99 12.72
CA LEU A 248 4.12 -12.57 12.48
C LEU A 248 2.63 -12.22 12.57
N LYS A 249 2.33 -11.14 13.29
CA LYS A 249 1.04 -10.48 13.24
C LYS A 249 0.96 -9.64 11.97
N GLN A 250 -0.17 -9.73 11.28
CA GLN A 250 -0.49 -8.88 10.13
C GLN A 250 -1.31 -7.68 10.61
N THR A 251 -0.97 -6.49 10.12
CA THR A 251 -1.75 -5.26 10.37
C THR A 251 -1.91 -4.49 9.06
N ASN A 252 -3.14 -4.15 8.71
CA ASN A 252 -3.43 -3.37 7.50
C ASN A 252 -2.96 -1.93 7.69
N SER A 253 -2.24 -1.40 6.69
CA SER A 253 -1.74 -0.04 6.68
C SER A 253 -1.73 0.55 5.26
N ILE A 254 -1.18 1.75 5.12
CA ILE A 254 -1.07 2.54 3.89
C ILE A 254 0.39 2.96 3.70
N CYS A 255 0.86 2.95 2.46
CA CYS A 255 2.18 3.48 2.11
C CYS A 255 2.20 5.00 2.27
N THR A 256 3.16 5.54 3.02
CA THR A 256 3.32 6.99 3.25
C THR A 256 4.34 7.65 2.33
N GLU A 257 4.84 6.92 1.32
CA GLU A 257 5.86 7.44 0.41
C GLU A 257 5.38 8.58 -0.48
N SER A 258 4.12 8.51 -0.94
CA SER A 258 3.53 9.48 -1.85
C SER A 258 2.00 9.49 -1.77
N SER A 259 1.35 10.39 -2.51
CA SER A 259 -0.10 10.57 -2.54
C SER A 259 -0.90 9.40 -3.14
N VAL A 260 -0.25 8.32 -3.62
CA VAL A 260 -0.96 7.15 -4.20
C VAL A 260 -1.81 6.43 -3.17
N GLY A 261 -1.34 6.32 -1.93
CA GLY A 261 -2.05 5.59 -0.86
C GLY A 261 -2.11 4.08 -1.09
N ALA A 262 -1.04 3.48 -1.63
CA ALA A 262 -0.97 2.03 -1.87
C ALA A 262 -1.26 1.25 -0.57
N ASN A 263 -2.14 0.25 -0.65
CA ASN A 263 -2.51 -0.56 0.50
C ASN A 263 -1.43 -1.58 0.86
N THR A 264 -1.17 -1.73 2.16
CA THR A 264 -0.06 -2.55 2.66
C THR A 264 -0.49 -3.45 3.82
N VAL A 265 0.29 -4.48 4.05
CA VAL A 265 0.28 -5.29 5.27
C VAL A 265 1.63 -5.14 5.96
N VAL A 266 1.60 -4.70 7.21
CA VAL A 266 2.76 -4.62 8.09
C VAL A 266 2.86 -5.91 8.87
N TRP A 267 4.02 -6.56 8.82
CA TRP A 267 4.29 -7.82 9.51
C TRP A 267 5.17 -7.57 10.71
N SER A 268 4.62 -7.72 11.91
CA SER A 268 5.31 -7.41 13.15
C SER A 268 5.26 -8.55 14.17
N ARG A 269 6.21 -8.56 15.09
CA ARG A 269 6.22 -9.42 16.26
C ARG A 269 6.98 -8.75 17.38
N GLU A 270 6.46 -8.82 18.60
CA GLU A 270 7.13 -8.32 19.82
C GLU A 270 7.60 -6.87 19.67
N GLY A 271 6.76 -6.02 19.07
CA GLY A 271 7.04 -4.60 18.85
C GLY A 271 8.06 -4.29 17.75
N THR A 272 8.54 -5.29 17.01
CA THR A 272 9.45 -5.12 15.86
C THR A 272 8.72 -5.41 14.56
N ILE A 273 8.88 -4.52 13.57
CA ILE A 273 8.40 -4.74 12.20
C ILE A 273 9.51 -5.46 11.42
N TYR A 274 9.16 -6.54 10.73
CA TYR A 274 10.12 -7.34 9.96
C TYR A 274 10.04 -7.12 8.46
N ARG A 275 8.83 -6.86 7.93
CA ARG A 275 8.61 -6.57 6.52
C ARG A 275 7.27 -5.86 6.30
N ILE A 276 7.15 -5.21 5.15
CA ILE A 276 5.90 -4.70 4.60
C ILE A 276 5.66 -5.39 3.24
N THR A 277 4.43 -5.85 3.02
CA THR A 277 3.99 -6.42 1.73
C THR A 277 2.79 -5.65 1.20
N PRO A 278 2.51 -5.70 -0.12
CA PRO A 278 1.30 -5.13 -0.67
C PRO A 278 0.06 -5.84 -0.10
N ARG A 279 -1.02 -5.07 0.06
CA ARG A 279 -2.37 -5.60 0.23
C ARG A 279 -3.15 -5.28 -1.04
N GLN A 280 -3.96 -6.24 -1.49
CA GLN A 280 -4.69 -6.05 -2.73
C GLN A 280 -5.75 -4.95 -2.61
N ASN A 281 -5.72 -3.99 -3.53
CA ASN A 281 -6.79 -3.03 -3.78
C ASN A 281 -6.83 -2.67 -5.27
N ASP A 282 -7.80 -3.23 -5.97
CA ASP A 282 -7.99 -3.08 -7.42
C ASP A 282 -8.40 -1.66 -7.86
N ALA A 283 -8.74 -0.78 -6.91
CA ALA A 283 -8.98 0.63 -7.17
C ALA A 283 -7.72 1.51 -7.00
N VAL A 284 -6.66 1.00 -6.38
CA VAL A 284 -5.46 1.77 -6.01
C VAL A 284 -4.18 1.13 -6.54
N ASN A 285 -3.71 0.06 -5.91
CA ASN A 285 -2.39 -0.51 -6.19
C ASN A 285 -2.42 -1.91 -6.84
N ASP A 286 -3.61 -2.41 -7.20
CA ASP A 286 -3.83 -3.81 -7.56
C ASP A 286 -3.20 -4.72 -6.50
N THR A 287 -2.07 -5.36 -6.79
CA THR A 287 -1.33 -6.25 -5.87
C THR A 287 0.12 -5.80 -5.70
N TRP A 288 0.45 -4.58 -6.13
CA TRP A 288 1.81 -4.08 -6.26
C TRP A 288 2.15 -3.04 -5.20
N MET A 289 3.43 -2.84 -4.99
CA MET A 289 3.97 -1.79 -4.12
C MET A 289 5.41 -1.45 -4.52
N THR A 290 5.82 -0.19 -4.35
CA THR A 290 7.20 0.25 -4.52
C THR A 290 8.15 -0.46 -3.53
N ASP A 291 9.39 -0.68 -3.93
CA ASP A 291 10.42 -1.24 -3.05
C ASP A 291 10.83 -0.23 -1.98
N SER A 292 10.94 1.04 -2.35
CA SER A 292 11.19 2.15 -1.43
C SER A 292 10.11 2.29 -0.36
N GLY A 293 8.84 2.15 -0.72
CA GLY A 293 7.71 2.11 0.22
C GLY A 293 7.80 0.95 1.24
N ARG A 294 8.40 -0.19 0.86
CA ARG A 294 8.62 -1.33 1.78
C ARG A 294 9.71 -1.06 2.82
N MET A 295 10.55 -0.06 2.61
CA MET A 295 11.65 0.29 3.51
C MET A 295 11.25 1.35 4.54
N LEU A 296 10.06 1.95 4.43
CA LEU A 296 9.62 3.03 5.32
C LEU A 296 9.61 2.62 6.80
N TYR A 297 9.32 1.35 7.11
CA TYR A 297 9.32 0.87 8.50
C TYR A 297 10.68 0.98 9.20
N LYS A 298 11.79 1.13 8.46
CA LYS A 298 13.12 1.30 9.05
C LYS A 298 13.20 2.59 9.88
N GLU A 299 12.37 3.59 9.59
CA GLU A 299 12.27 4.81 10.39
C GLU A 299 11.85 4.52 11.83
N VAL A 300 11.03 3.48 12.06
CA VAL A 300 10.57 3.11 13.40
C VAL A 300 11.73 2.79 14.35
N GLN A 301 12.81 2.22 13.82
CA GLN A 301 14.01 1.83 14.57
C GLN A 301 15.22 2.72 14.27
N ALA A 302 15.01 3.90 13.68
CA ALA A 302 16.10 4.82 13.39
C ALA A 302 16.80 5.30 14.68
N GLU A 303 18.12 5.48 14.63
CA GLU A 303 18.92 5.89 15.80
C GLU A 303 18.55 7.28 16.30
N ASN A 304 18.08 8.16 15.42
CA ASN A 304 17.65 9.51 15.74
C ASN A 304 16.18 9.61 16.17
N ARG A 305 15.51 8.51 16.55
CA ARG A 305 14.14 8.57 17.10
C ARG A 305 14.09 9.38 18.40
N LEU A 306 13.15 10.32 18.46
CA LEU A 306 12.85 11.07 19.68
C LEU A 306 12.06 10.17 20.63
N THR A 307 12.59 9.98 21.85
CA THR A 307 11.98 9.11 22.87
C THR A 307 11.69 9.85 24.18
N ARG A 308 12.15 11.09 24.32
CA ARG A 308 11.94 11.90 25.51
C ARG A 308 11.61 13.34 25.15
N PRO A 309 10.63 13.97 25.83
CA PRO A 309 10.39 15.40 25.68
C PRO A 309 11.61 16.23 26.08
N LEU A 310 11.88 17.30 25.34
CA LEU A 310 12.99 18.20 25.61
C LEU A 310 12.48 19.64 25.79
N VAL A 311 13.09 20.39 26.69
CA VAL A 311 12.93 21.84 26.80
C VAL A 311 14.32 22.47 26.70
N ARG A 312 14.54 23.27 25.65
CA ARG A 312 15.85 23.88 25.31
C ARG A 312 16.99 22.85 25.32
N GLY A 313 16.74 21.68 24.73
CA GLY A 313 17.71 20.58 24.63
C GLY A 313 17.86 19.70 25.88
N VAL A 314 17.19 20.02 26.99
CA VAL A 314 17.26 19.22 28.24
C VAL A 314 16.05 18.29 28.33
N ALA A 315 16.28 17.01 28.62
CA ALA A 315 15.21 16.03 28.77
C ALA A 315 14.36 16.30 30.02
N VAL A 316 13.04 16.29 29.86
CA VAL A 316 12.05 16.56 30.91
C VAL A 316 10.89 15.57 30.85
N THR A 317 9.97 15.63 31.82
CA THR A 317 8.72 14.86 31.77
C THR A 317 7.76 15.43 30.73
N ALA A 318 6.79 14.62 30.28
CA ALA A 318 5.78 15.05 29.32
C ALA A 318 4.95 16.24 29.84
N ASP A 319 4.57 16.21 31.12
CA ASP A 319 3.84 17.34 31.75
C ASP A 319 4.69 18.61 31.77
N ALA A 320 5.98 18.52 32.13
CA ALA A 320 6.86 19.69 32.16
C ALA A 320 7.10 20.28 30.76
N ALA A 321 7.21 19.43 29.72
CA ALA A 321 7.30 19.92 28.34
C ALA A 321 6.01 20.59 27.88
N LEU A 322 4.85 20.05 28.26
CA LEU A 322 3.55 20.65 27.95
C LEU A 322 3.33 21.98 28.71
N ASP A 323 3.78 22.07 29.96
CA ASP A 323 3.76 23.31 30.75
C ASP A 323 4.68 24.36 30.12
N ALA A 324 5.87 23.97 29.64
CA ALA A 324 6.76 24.87 28.91
C ALA A 324 6.15 25.35 27.59
N ALA A 325 5.49 24.46 26.83
CA ALA A 325 4.74 24.83 25.64
C ALA A 325 3.59 25.80 25.99
N THR A 326 2.90 25.54 27.09
CA THR A 326 1.81 26.41 27.60
C THR A 326 2.30 27.81 27.88
N GLU A 327 3.43 27.93 28.57
CA GLU A 327 4.00 29.23 28.91
C GLU A 327 4.42 30.00 27.65
N LEU A 328 5.02 29.33 26.67
CA LEU A 328 5.37 29.94 25.38
C LEU A 328 4.13 30.44 24.62
N LEU A 329 3.04 29.68 24.63
CA LEU A 329 1.81 30.06 23.94
C LEU A 329 1.07 31.19 24.67
N ARG A 330 1.05 31.19 26.00
CA ARG A 330 0.41 32.26 26.80
C ARG A 330 1.20 33.57 26.77
N SER A 331 2.52 33.49 26.69
CA SER A 331 3.39 34.67 26.59
C SER A 331 3.48 35.24 25.17
N ALA A 332 3.04 34.49 24.16
CA ALA A 332 2.99 34.95 22.78
C ALA A 332 1.94 36.08 22.62
N GLN A 333 2.31 37.11 21.88
CA GLN A 333 1.37 38.18 21.55
C GLN A 333 0.32 37.64 20.56
N PRO A 334 -0.97 38.02 20.69
CA PRO A 334 -1.99 37.62 19.74
C PRO A 334 -1.57 37.92 18.30
N GLY A 335 -1.72 36.94 17.40
CA GLY A 335 -1.33 37.06 15.99
C GLY A 335 0.16 36.84 15.69
N THR A 336 1.00 36.53 16.69
CA THR A 336 2.45 36.27 16.47
C THR A 336 2.83 34.78 16.43
N VAL A 337 1.83 33.90 16.48
CA VAL A 337 2.00 32.44 16.42
C VAL A 337 1.65 31.95 15.03
N ALA A 338 2.52 31.15 14.42
CA ALA A 338 2.26 30.45 13.17
C ALA A 338 2.34 28.93 13.34
N ILE A 339 1.63 28.17 12.51
CA ILE A 339 1.65 26.71 12.52
C ILE A 339 2.17 26.20 11.17
N VAL A 340 3.09 25.24 11.21
CA VAL A 340 3.49 24.45 10.06
C VAL A 340 2.93 23.04 10.25
N GLY A 341 1.90 22.71 9.48
CA GLY A 341 1.30 21.38 9.42
C GLY A 341 1.96 20.49 8.35
N SER A 342 1.60 19.21 8.36
CA SER A 342 2.17 18.23 7.45
C SER A 342 1.12 17.61 6.51
N GLY A 343 1.50 17.44 5.24
CA GLY A 343 0.78 16.58 4.29
C GLY A 343 0.98 15.08 4.56
N ARG A 344 1.80 14.71 5.56
CA ARG A 344 2.01 13.35 6.06
C ARG A 344 1.21 13.03 7.32
N SER A 345 0.63 14.04 7.95
CA SER A 345 -0.27 13.87 9.09
C SER A 345 -1.57 13.19 8.68
N SER A 346 -2.18 12.44 9.58
CA SER A 346 -3.49 11.83 9.34
C SER A 346 -4.60 12.89 9.20
N VAL A 347 -5.75 12.50 8.65
CA VAL A 347 -6.92 13.37 8.56
C VAL A 347 -7.32 13.91 9.93
N GLU A 348 -7.22 13.08 10.96
CA GLU A 348 -7.55 13.45 12.34
C GLU A 348 -6.54 14.45 12.93
N GLU A 349 -5.25 14.25 12.67
CA GLU A 349 -4.19 15.18 13.07
C GLU A 349 -4.32 16.52 12.35
N GLN A 350 -4.63 16.52 11.06
CA GLN A 350 -4.87 17.73 10.29
C GLN A 350 -6.10 18.48 10.78
N PHE A 351 -7.19 17.77 11.10
CA PHE A 351 -8.37 18.37 11.74
C PHE A 351 -8.04 19.03 13.08
N LEU A 352 -7.29 18.34 13.95
CA LEU A 352 -6.87 18.93 15.23
C LEU A 352 -5.88 20.08 15.06
N THR A 353 -5.00 20.03 14.06
CA THR A 353 -4.09 21.14 13.74
C THR A 353 -4.89 22.37 13.31
N ARG A 354 -5.96 22.21 12.52
CA ARG A 354 -6.90 23.29 12.18
C ARG A 354 -7.56 23.84 13.43
N LYS A 355 -8.03 22.98 14.33
CA LYS A 355 -8.62 23.39 15.62
C LYS A 355 -7.64 24.15 16.51
N LEU A 356 -6.37 23.76 16.52
CA LEU A 356 -5.32 24.48 17.24
C LEU A 356 -5.10 25.87 16.63
N ALA A 357 -5.09 25.99 15.30
CA ALA A 357 -5.00 27.27 14.62
C ALA A 357 -6.19 28.19 14.96
N GLU A 358 -7.41 27.66 14.95
CA GLU A 358 -8.63 28.37 15.35
C GLU A 358 -8.55 28.85 16.82
N ALA A 359 -8.01 28.01 17.72
CA ALA A 359 -7.88 28.34 19.14
C ALA A 359 -6.80 29.38 19.46
N LEU A 360 -5.72 29.42 18.68
CA LEU A 360 -4.59 30.34 18.87
C LEU A 360 -4.80 31.73 18.26
N GLY A 361 -5.79 31.89 17.38
CA GLY A 361 -6.12 33.18 16.79
C GLY A 361 -7.29 33.87 17.50
N ASP A 362 -7.25 35.19 17.60
CA ASP A 362 -8.37 35.95 18.20
C ASP A 362 -9.69 35.75 17.43
N LYS A 363 -9.67 36.14 16.14
CA LYS A 363 -10.84 36.16 15.22
C LYS A 363 -10.61 35.50 13.86
N VAL A 364 -9.35 35.38 13.41
CA VAL A 364 -8.98 34.90 12.06
C VAL A 364 -8.20 33.57 12.10
N GLY A 365 -7.85 33.07 13.29
CA GLY A 365 -6.97 31.89 13.45
C GLY A 365 -5.49 32.24 13.28
N ALA A 366 -4.60 31.39 13.79
CA ALA A 366 -3.16 31.46 13.48
C ALA A 366 -2.92 31.06 12.01
N PRO A 367 -2.01 31.72 11.28
CA PRO A 367 -1.66 31.31 9.92
C PRO A 367 -1.10 29.88 9.91
N VAL A 368 -1.61 29.06 8.98
CA VAL A 368 -1.17 27.69 8.77
C VAL A 368 -0.46 27.58 7.43
N SER A 369 0.70 26.94 7.41
CA SER A 369 1.40 26.50 6.19
C SER A 369 1.52 24.98 6.18
N VAL A 370 1.42 24.35 5.02
CA VAL A 370 1.73 22.92 4.84
C VAL A 370 2.95 22.78 3.94
N VAL A 371 3.87 21.90 4.30
CA VAL A 371 5.09 21.69 3.51
C VAL A 371 4.75 20.87 2.26
N SER A 372 5.03 21.44 1.08
CA SER A 372 4.98 20.70 -0.17
C SER A 372 6.23 19.82 -0.30
N ARG A 373 6.05 18.59 -0.75
CA ARG A 373 7.15 17.68 -1.07
C ARG A 373 6.88 17.11 -2.45
N VAL A 374 7.66 17.53 -3.43
CA VAL A 374 7.46 17.15 -4.83
C VAL A 374 8.70 16.46 -5.35
N GLY A 375 8.51 15.35 -6.06
CA GLY A 375 9.56 14.58 -6.71
C GLY A 375 9.10 14.04 -8.05
N GLU A 376 9.93 13.21 -8.67
CA GLU A 376 9.60 12.57 -9.94
C GLU A 376 8.57 11.44 -9.74
N GLY A 377 7.51 11.46 -10.52
CA GLY A 377 6.52 10.37 -10.58
C GLY A 377 6.95 9.29 -11.57
N ASP A 378 6.60 8.03 -11.31
CA ASP A 378 7.03 6.89 -12.14
C ASP A 378 5.94 6.33 -13.07
N GLY A 379 4.77 6.96 -13.11
CA GLY A 379 3.64 6.50 -13.92
C GLY A 379 2.92 5.26 -13.38
N LEU A 380 3.33 4.72 -12.23
CA LEU A 380 2.80 3.49 -11.65
C LEU A 380 2.31 3.72 -10.21
N LEU A 381 3.14 3.58 -9.18
CA LEU A 381 2.74 3.72 -7.77
C LEU A 381 3.57 4.73 -6.98
N LEU A 382 4.46 5.45 -7.64
CA LEU A 382 5.22 6.54 -7.03
C LEU A 382 4.76 7.86 -7.65
N SER A 383 3.93 8.61 -6.92
CA SER A 383 3.35 9.88 -7.41
C SER A 383 4.25 11.08 -7.14
N ALA A 384 4.22 12.08 -8.01
CA ALA A 384 5.04 13.28 -7.89
C ALA A 384 4.81 14.03 -6.57
N ASP A 385 3.57 14.06 -6.05
CA ASP A 385 3.28 14.53 -4.70
C ASP A 385 3.71 13.48 -3.67
N ARG A 386 4.73 13.82 -2.88
CA ARG A 386 5.31 12.97 -1.81
C ARG A 386 4.58 13.13 -0.47
N ASN A 387 3.45 13.84 -0.46
CA ASN A 387 2.56 13.90 0.70
C ASN A 387 1.42 12.87 0.54
N PRO A 388 1.32 11.86 1.43
CA PRO A 388 0.28 10.84 1.35
C PRO A 388 -1.13 11.38 1.62
N ASN A 389 -1.25 12.57 2.23
CA ASN A 389 -2.50 13.11 2.72
C ASN A 389 -2.67 14.62 2.49
N LEU A 390 -2.14 15.16 1.39
CA LEU A 390 -2.35 16.56 1.02
C LEU A 390 -3.85 16.87 0.79
N ARG A 391 -4.60 15.93 0.19
CA ARG A 391 -6.06 16.07 0.02
C ARG A 391 -6.80 16.02 1.34
N GLY A 392 -6.30 15.29 2.33
CA GLY A 392 -6.83 15.38 3.70
C GLY A 392 -6.75 16.80 4.24
N ALA A 393 -5.66 17.54 3.99
CA ALA A 393 -5.49 18.90 4.47
C ALA A 393 -6.50 19.87 3.81
N LEU A 394 -6.83 19.66 2.53
CA LEU A 394 -7.87 20.41 1.82
C LEU A 394 -9.29 20.06 2.33
N ILE A 395 -9.57 18.77 2.54
CA ILE A 395 -10.90 18.30 2.97
C ILE A 395 -11.20 18.73 4.40
N THR A 396 -10.22 18.58 5.29
CA THR A 396 -10.34 19.04 6.66
C THR A 396 -10.39 20.57 6.75
N GLY A 397 -10.06 21.31 5.69
CA GLY A 397 -9.97 22.77 5.73
C GLY A 397 -8.78 23.29 6.53
N LEU A 398 -7.74 22.46 6.73
CA LEU A 398 -6.46 22.91 7.27
C LEU A 398 -5.80 23.91 6.32
N ILE A 399 -5.97 23.72 5.02
CA ILE A 399 -5.56 24.63 3.95
C ILE A 399 -6.70 24.83 2.95
N GLU A 400 -6.77 26.02 2.36
CA GLU A 400 -7.73 26.34 1.29
C GLU A 400 -7.09 26.30 -0.11
N ALA A 401 -5.77 26.48 -0.18
CA ALA A 401 -4.99 26.50 -1.41
C ALA A 401 -3.80 25.53 -1.31
N LEU A 402 -3.36 25.01 -2.45
CA LEU A 402 -2.19 24.14 -2.51
C LEU A 402 -0.93 24.92 -2.07
N PRO A 403 -0.05 24.28 -1.28
CA PRO A 403 1.19 24.91 -0.87
C PRO A 403 2.11 25.15 -2.09
N PRO A 404 2.95 26.21 -2.07
CA PRO A 404 3.90 26.46 -3.15
C PRO A 404 4.81 25.25 -3.36
N THR A 405 4.99 24.81 -4.60
CA THR A 405 5.89 23.69 -4.96
C THR A 405 7.34 23.96 -4.58
N TYR A 406 7.77 25.22 -4.68
CA TYR A 406 9.13 25.66 -4.38
C TYR A 406 9.10 26.63 -3.21
N ALA A 407 10.09 26.50 -2.32
CA ALA A 407 10.21 27.30 -1.10
C ALA A 407 8.88 27.33 -0.31
N PRO A 408 8.39 26.16 0.16
CA PRO A 408 7.05 26.04 0.74
C PRO A 408 6.82 26.93 1.97
N LEU A 409 7.90 27.36 2.65
CA LEU A 409 7.85 28.23 3.82
C LEU A 409 8.33 29.67 3.55
N ALA A 410 8.42 30.11 2.29
CA ALA A 410 8.93 31.45 1.96
C ALA A 410 8.14 32.59 2.63
N ALA A 411 6.81 32.47 2.69
CA ALA A 411 5.96 33.46 3.37
C ALA A 411 6.21 33.50 4.88
N LEU A 412 6.36 32.33 5.51
CA LEU A 412 6.69 32.22 6.93
C LEU A 412 8.09 32.78 7.21
N ALA A 413 9.07 32.47 6.38
CA ALA A 413 10.42 33.00 6.48
C ALA A 413 10.43 34.55 6.43
N ALA A 414 9.67 35.15 5.50
CA ALA A 414 9.52 36.61 5.42
C ALA A 414 8.84 37.20 6.68
N ALA A 415 7.80 36.55 7.20
CA ALA A 415 7.10 37.00 8.41
C ALA A 415 7.99 36.90 9.68
N ILE A 416 8.86 35.89 9.76
CA ILE A 416 9.87 35.77 10.82
C ILE A 416 10.89 36.91 10.73
N GLU A 417 11.38 37.20 9.52
CA GLU A 417 12.32 38.30 9.29
C GLU A 417 11.72 39.67 9.62
N ALA A 418 10.43 39.86 9.32
CA ALA A 418 9.69 41.07 9.68
C ALA A 418 9.38 41.17 11.20
N GLY A 419 9.61 40.10 11.97
CA GLY A 419 9.28 40.04 13.40
C GLY A 419 7.77 39.92 13.68
N GLU A 420 6.98 39.61 12.66
CA GLU A 420 5.53 39.37 12.75
C GLU A 420 5.25 38.03 13.42
N VAL A 421 6.07 37.01 13.15
CA VAL A 421 6.00 35.70 13.79
C VAL A 421 7.13 35.56 14.81
N LYS A 422 6.77 35.22 16.05
CA LYS A 422 7.69 35.02 17.17
C LYS A 422 7.69 33.60 17.71
N THR A 423 6.60 32.85 17.47
CA THR A 423 6.46 31.46 17.89
C THR A 423 5.97 30.63 16.71
N VAL A 424 6.60 29.47 16.49
CA VAL A 424 6.22 28.53 15.43
C VAL A 424 5.92 27.17 16.06
N ILE A 425 4.74 26.63 15.77
CA ILE A 425 4.41 25.23 16.08
C ILE A 425 4.64 24.41 14.83
N SER A 426 5.57 23.46 14.87
CA SER A 426 5.78 22.51 13.76
C SER A 426 5.19 21.15 14.12
N VAL A 427 4.31 20.66 13.26
CA VAL A 427 3.65 19.36 13.39
C VAL A 427 4.17 18.43 12.29
N GLY A 428 5.10 17.56 12.64
CA GLY A 428 5.65 16.52 11.78
C GLY A 428 6.65 16.99 10.73
N GLU A 429 7.07 18.26 10.73
CA GLU A 429 7.92 18.82 9.66
C GLU A 429 9.27 19.33 10.15
N ASP A 430 10.35 18.91 9.49
CA ASP A 430 11.66 19.55 9.64
C ASP A 430 11.64 20.90 8.91
N LEU A 431 11.47 21.98 9.68
CA LEU A 431 11.45 23.36 9.21
C LEU A 431 12.73 23.76 8.46
N ALA A 432 13.88 23.24 8.89
CA ALA A 432 15.15 23.49 8.24
C ALA A 432 15.20 22.83 6.85
N GLU A 433 14.78 21.56 6.75
CA GLU A 433 14.64 20.85 5.47
C GLU A 433 13.62 21.55 4.55
N ALA A 434 12.56 22.11 5.12
CA ALA A 434 11.53 22.85 4.40
C ALA A 434 11.94 24.28 3.99
N GLY A 435 13.17 24.71 4.30
CA GLY A 435 13.80 25.91 3.77
C GLY A 435 13.99 27.08 4.73
N LEU A 436 13.73 26.92 6.03
CA LEU A 436 14.07 27.93 7.04
C LEU A 436 15.55 27.86 7.42
N SER A 437 16.24 29.00 7.48
CA SER A 437 17.66 29.05 7.87
C SER A 437 17.84 28.93 9.39
N ALA A 438 19.06 28.60 9.84
CA ALA A 438 19.37 28.55 11.27
C ALA A 438 19.19 29.92 11.95
N GLU A 439 19.49 31.01 11.25
CA GLU A 439 19.31 32.38 11.73
C GLU A 439 17.83 32.72 11.90
N GLN A 440 16.98 32.24 11.00
CA GLN A 440 15.52 32.41 11.11
C GLN A 440 14.95 31.60 12.27
N LEU A 441 15.37 30.34 12.43
CA LEU A 441 14.96 29.51 13.55
C LEU A 441 15.40 30.10 14.90
N ALA A 442 16.57 30.74 14.97
CA ALA A 442 17.05 31.39 16.18
C ALA A 442 16.25 32.65 16.59
N LYS A 443 15.48 33.25 15.67
CA LYS A 443 14.64 34.44 15.94
C LYS A 443 13.29 34.10 16.57
N VAL A 444 12.87 32.83 16.53
CA VAL A 444 11.56 32.39 17.00
C VAL A 444 11.66 31.30 18.07
N SER A 445 10.62 31.18 18.88
CA SER A 445 10.45 30.02 19.76
C SER A 445 9.74 28.91 19.00
N VAL A 446 10.41 27.76 18.78
CA VAL A 446 9.79 26.62 18.11
C VAL A 446 9.26 25.59 19.12
N ILE A 447 7.99 25.22 18.95
CA ILE A 447 7.37 24.05 19.60
C ILE A 447 7.31 22.94 18.53
N TYR A 448 8.09 21.89 18.73
CA TYR A 448 8.34 20.85 17.73
C TYR A 448 7.66 19.54 18.11
N LEU A 449 6.66 19.11 17.34
CA LEU A 449 6.00 17.81 17.47
C LEU A 449 6.48 16.91 16.33
N SER A 450 7.24 15.86 16.61
CA SER A 450 7.72 14.94 15.56
C SER A 450 8.31 13.66 16.13
N THR A 451 8.64 12.73 15.23
CA THR A 451 9.15 11.40 15.52
C THR A 451 10.68 11.31 15.60
N HIS A 452 11.41 12.22 14.94
CA HIS A 452 12.86 12.13 14.76
C HIS A 452 13.59 13.44 15.10
N ALA A 453 14.82 13.30 15.59
CA ALA A 453 15.73 14.39 15.85
C ALA A 453 16.40 14.84 14.54
N ASN A 454 16.43 16.15 14.34
CA ASN A 454 16.97 16.86 13.19
C ASN A 454 17.35 18.31 13.57
N ALA A 455 17.72 19.14 12.58
CA ALA A 455 18.11 20.52 12.80
C ALA A 455 17.01 21.36 13.49
N THR A 456 15.74 21.16 13.12
CA THR A 456 14.61 21.83 13.77
C THR A 456 14.49 21.45 15.25
N SER A 457 14.58 20.16 15.57
CA SER A 457 14.51 19.70 16.97
C SER A 457 15.64 20.26 17.84
N GLN A 458 16.82 20.51 17.27
CA GLN A 458 17.96 21.08 17.99
C GLN A 458 17.77 22.58 18.29
N ALA A 459 17.12 23.30 17.38
CA ALA A 459 16.77 24.71 17.55
C ALA A 459 15.50 24.91 18.40
N ALA A 460 14.72 23.85 18.66
CA ALA A 460 13.43 23.96 19.30
C ALA A 460 13.50 24.34 20.79
N ALA A 461 12.61 25.25 21.20
CA ALA A 461 12.43 25.61 22.60
C ALA A 461 11.75 24.47 23.37
N VAL A 462 10.82 23.76 22.73
CA VAL A 462 10.14 22.58 23.27
C VAL A 462 10.07 21.50 22.18
N VAL A 463 10.43 20.28 22.53
CA VAL A 463 10.29 19.08 21.69
C VAL A 463 9.33 18.11 22.36
N LEU A 464 8.29 17.71 21.62
CA LEU A 464 7.27 16.76 22.02
C LEU A 464 7.36 15.55 21.06
N PRO A 465 7.96 14.44 21.49
CA PRO A 465 8.08 13.25 20.65
C PRO A 465 6.72 12.64 20.35
N THR A 466 6.48 12.36 19.06
CA THR A 466 5.23 11.75 18.59
C THR A 466 5.44 10.39 17.92
N LEU A 467 4.36 9.80 17.41
CA LEU A 467 4.33 8.43 16.89
C LEU A 467 4.42 8.40 15.36
N THR A 468 5.14 7.42 14.83
CA THR A 468 5.15 7.13 13.38
C THR A 468 3.80 6.55 12.94
N VAL A 469 3.54 6.52 11.63
CA VAL A 469 2.32 5.92 11.07
C VAL A 469 2.13 4.45 11.49
N PHE A 470 3.21 3.73 11.79
CA PHE A 470 3.16 2.33 12.21
C PHE A 470 2.85 2.15 13.69
N GLU A 471 2.97 3.21 14.49
CA GLU A 471 2.80 3.22 15.94
C GLU A 471 1.47 3.83 16.39
N LYS A 472 0.64 4.31 15.45
CA LYS A 472 -0.69 4.88 15.69
C LYS A 472 -1.70 4.39 14.66
N SER A 473 -2.96 4.79 14.82
CA SER A 473 -4.03 4.52 13.87
C SER A 473 -4.58 5.84 13.32
N GLY A 474 -5.18 5.82 12.15
CA GLY A 474 -5.77 7.00 11.55
C GLY A 474 -6.19 6.77 10.11
N SER A 475 -6.45 7.86 9.40
CA SER A 475 -6.85 7.81 8.00
C SER A 475 -6.10 8.79 7.11
N PHE A 476 -5.99 8.44 5.83
CA PHE A 476 -5.44 9.29 4.78
C PHE A 476 -6.42 9.38 3.61
N VAL A 477 -6.38 10.51 2.90
CA VAL A 477 -7.08 10.72 1.65
C VAL A 477 -6.05 10.80 0.53
N ASN A 478 -6.04 9.77 -0.31
CA ASN A 478 -5.09 9.64 -1.41
C ASN A 478 -5.43 10.56 -2.59
N GLN A 479 -4.63 10.50 -3.65
CA GLN A 479 -4.74 11.31 -4.87
C GLN A 479 -6.06 11.17 -5.63
N GLN A 480 -6.82 10.10 -5.41
CA GLN A 480 -8.14 9.89 -6.00
C GLN A 480 -9.27 10.48 -5.14
N PHE A 481 -8.96 11.18 -4.05
CA PHE A 481 -9.94 11.53 -3.00
C PHE A 481 -10.56 10.29 -2.33
N ARG A 482 -9.82 9.18 -2.29
CA ARG A 482 -10.24 7.98 -1.57
C ARG A 482 -9.71 8.02 -0.15
N ILE A 483 -10.61 7.99 0.83
CA ILE A 483 -10.23 7.84 2.24
C ILE A 483 -9.96 6.37 2.57
N GLN A 484 -8.82 6.12 3.20
CA GLN A 484 -8.35 4.79 3.61
C GLN A 484 -7.85 4.85 5.05
N LYS A 485 -8.07 3.76 5.80
CA LYS A 485 -7.63 3.64 7.20
C LYS A 485 -6.34 2.82 7.32
N PHE A 486 -5.51 3.17 8.30
CA PHE A 486 -4.37 2.38 8.74
C PHE A 486 -4.47 2.12 10.24
N ALA A 487 -3.92 0.99 10.69
CA ALA A 487 -3.95 0.57 12.09
C ALA A 487 -2.55 0.50 12.69
N GLN A 488 -2.48 0.70 14.00
CA GLN A 488 -1.26 0.55 14.79
C GLN A 488 -0.70 -0.89 14.68
N ALA A 489 0.50 -1.01 14.14
CA ALA A 489 1.18 -2.30 13.93
C ALA A 489 2.11 -2.68 15.09
N VAL A 490 2.73 -1.70 15.73
CA VAL A 490 3.64 -1.86 16.88
C VAL A 490 3.37 -0.75 17.91
N PRO A 491 3.69 -0.96 19.21
CA PRO A 491 3.61 0.12 20.19
C PRO A 491 4.69 1.17 19.93
N GLY A 492 4.38 2.43 20.26
CA GLY A 492 5.37 3.51 20.26
C GLY A 492 6.43 3.39 21.36
N PRO A 493 7.57 4.08 21.23
CA PRO A 493 8.60 4.09 22.25
C PRO A 493 8.11 4.77 23.53
N ALA A 494 8.59 4.30 24.68
CA ALA A 494 8.28 4.92 25.97
C ALA A 494 8.75 6.38 25.98
N GLY A 495 7.84 7.30 26.31
CA GLY A 495 8.10 8.75 26.37
C GLY A 495 7.69 9.53 25.12
N ALA A 496 7.34 8.85 24.02
CA ALA A 496 6.57 9.46 22.94
C ALA A 496 5.07 9.43 23.27
N ALA A 497 4.36 10.47 22.88
CA ALA A 497 2.92 10.60 23.07
C ALA A 497 2.20 10.51 21.73
N ASP A 498 0.94 10.07 21.76
CA ASP A 498 0.09 10.09 20.59
C ASP A 498 -0.13 11.53 20.10
N ASP A 499 -0.06 11.75 18.79
CA ASP A 499 -0.21 13.06 18.15
C ASP A 499 -1.57 13.68 18.48
N LEU A 500 -2.66 12.89 18.48
CA LEU A 500 -4.00 13.40 18.75
C LEU A 500 -4.16 13.83 20.20
N ALA A 501 -3.61 13.07 21.14
CA ALA A 501 -3.59 13.43 22.55
C ALA A 501 -2.78 14.73 22.78
N THR A 502 -1.62 14.84 22.13
CA THR A 502 -0.74 16.01 22.25
C THR A 502 -1.38 17.26 21.67
N LEU A 503 -1.95 17.17 20.46
CA LEU A 503 -2.66 18.28 19.83
C LEU A 503 -3.90 18.71 20.65
N SER A 504 -4.67 17.75 21.17
CA SER A 504 -5.83 18.04 22.04
C SER A 504 -5.41 18.77 23.32
N ALA A 505 -4.28 18.39 23.92
CA ALA A 505 -3.74 19.09 25.06
C ALA A 505 -3.36 20.54 24.72
N LEU A 506 -2.68 20.76 23.59
CA LEU A 506 -2.31 22.11 23.13
C LEU A 506 -3.54 22.96 22.80
N ILE A 507 -4.60 22.39 22.22
CA ILE A 507 -5.87 23.09 21.96
C ILE A 507 -6.50 23.55 23.27
N ALA A 508 -6.58 22.67 24.27
CA ALA A 508 -7.15 23.00 25.57
C ALA A 508 -6.38 24.14 26.26
N ILE A 509 -5.06 24.19 26.05
CA ILE A 509 -4.19 25.26 26.56
C ILE A 509 -4.40 26.58 25.81
N ALA A 510 -4.47 26.54 24.48
CA ALA A 510 -4.60 27.71 23.61
C ALA A 510 -5.93 28.45 23.78
N GLY A 511 -7.02 27.71 24.03
CA GLY A 511 -8.38 28.25 23.97
C GLY A 511 -9.17 28.23 25.27
N GLY A 512 -8.50 28.11 26.44
CA GLY A 512 -9.12 27.90 27.76
C GLY A 512 -10.55 28.44 27.90
N GLY A 513 -11.56 27.58 27.66
CA GLY A 513 -12.96 27.87 27.96
C GLY A 513 -13.91 28.30 26.82
N ARG A 514 -13.55 28.30 25.53
CA ARG A 514 -14.59 28.42 24.46
C ARG A 514 -15.12 27.03 24.09
N GLY A 515 -16.06 26.52 24.90
CA GLY A 515 -16.60 25.16 24.83
C GLY A 515 -16.81 24.61 23.41
N GLY A 516 -16.13 23.49 23.13
CA GLY A 516 -16.20 22.72 21.88
C GLY A 516 -15.80 21.26 22.15
N PRO A 517 -16.03 20.31 21.24
CA PRO A 517 -15.86 18.88 21.50
C PRO A 517 -14.41 18.45 21.82
N VAL A 518 -13.40 19.30 21.56
CA VAL A 518 -11.97 19.05 21.84
C VAL A 518 -11.37 20.06 22.84
N SER A 519 -12.21 20.77 23.61
CA SER A 519 -11.73 21.77 24.58
C SER A 519 -11.21 21.18 25.90
N ASP A 520 -11.26 19.85 26.06
CA ASP A 520 -10.72 19.11 27.20
C ASP A 520 -9.41 18.44 26.80
N ARG A 521 -8.39 18.52 27.67
CA ARG A 521 -7.11 17.80 27.52
C ARG A 521 -7.29 16.29 27.37
N ASN A 522 -8.42 15.75 27.86
CA ASN A 522 -8.79 14.33 27.73
C ASN A 522 -9.83 14.05 26.63
N ALA A 523 -10.13 15.00 25.73
CA ALA A 523 -11.14 14.82 24.69
C ALA A 523 -10.83 13.67 23.72
N VAL A 524 -9.54 13.32 23.58
CA VAL A 524 -9.06 12.17 22.80
C VAL A 524 -8.26 11.25 23.71
N PRO A 525 -8.94 10.49 24.60
CA PRO A 525 -8.24 9.67 25.57
C PRO A 525 -7.49 8.54 24.85
N ASN A 526 -6.17 8.49 25.04
CA ASN A 526 -5.24 7.53 24.46
C ASN A 526 -5.23 7.51 22.91
N GLY A 527 -5.45 8.66 22.25
CA GLY A 527 -5.34 8.72 20.78
C GLY A 527 -6.43 7.93 20.03
N ARG A 528 -7.57 7.67 20.69
CA ARG A 528 -8.66 6.91 20.07
C ARG A 528 -9.32 7.71 18.95
N VAL A 529 -8.96 7.37 17.72
CA VAL A 529 -9.45 7.98 16.48
C VAL A 529 -10.98 8.11 16.50
N GLU A 530 -11.71 7.08 16.92
CA GLU A 530 -13.17 7.04 16.90
C GLU A 530 -13.84 8.17 17.70
N THR A 531 -13.19 8.66 18.76
CA THR A 531 -13.77 9.73 19.59
C THR A 531 -13.81 11.06 18.87
N LEU A 532 -12.92 11.29 17.89
CA LEU A 532 -12.88 12.51 17.08
C LEU A 532 -13.85 12.48 15.91
N TRP A 533 -14.15 11.30 15.38
CA TRP A 533 -14.90 11.17 14.14
C TRP A 533 -16.32 11.75 14.21
N LYS A 534 -16.93 11.79 15.40
CA LYS A 534 -18.21 12.49 15.60
C LYS A 534 -18.09 14.00 15.40
N ALA A 535 -17.03 14.63 15.93
CA ALA A 535 -16.79 16.06 15.76
C ALA A 535 -16.35 16.39 14.33
N LEU A 536 -15.47 15.55 13.78
CA LEU A 536 -14.97 15.67 12.42
C LEU A 536 -16.10 15.56 11.38
N ALA A 537 -16.99 14.58 11.49
CA ALA A 537 -18.15 14.45 10.60
C ALA A 537 -19.15 15.61 10.73
N ALA A 538 -19.29 16.21 11.92
CA ALA A 538 -20.17 17.35 12.13
C ALA A 538 -19.67 18.64 11.45
N GLU A 539 -18.35 18.79 11.28
CA GLU A 539 -17.72 20.02 10.79
C GLU A 539 -17.14 19.92 9.39
N VAL A 540 -16.85 18.71 8.91
CA VAL A 540 -16.26 18.47 7.59
C VAL A 540 -17.32 17.85 6.68
N PRO A 541 -17.91 18.61 5.75
CA PRO A 541 -19.05 18.15 4.95
C PRO A 541 -18.80 16.84 4.18
N ALA A 542 -17.57 16.62 3.70
CA ALA A 542 -17.18 15.40 2.99
C ALA A 542 -17.30 14.13 3.86
N PHE A 543 -17.32 14.28 5.18
CA PHE A 543 -17.37 13.18 6.15
C PHE A 543 -18.71 13.10 6.90
N ALA A 544 -19.71 13.91 6.55
CA ALA A 544 -20.96 14.00 7.29
C ALA A 544 -21.70 12.66 7.48
N ASN A 545 -21.55 11.74 6.53
CA ASN A 545 -22.14 10.40 6.56
C ASN A 545 -21.10 9.28 6.62
N VAL A 546 -19.89 9.58 7.12
CA VAL A 546 -18.78 8.63 7.20
C VAL A 546 -18.37 8.47 8.65
N THR A 547 -18.35 7.24 9.14
CA THR A 547 -17.73 6.91 10.43
C THR A 547 -16.43 6.15 10.20
N TYR A 548 -15.47 6.27 11.12
CA TYR A 548 -14.18 5.57 11.01
C TYR A 548 -14.32 4.05 10.86
N GLN A 549 -15.28 3.45 11.57
CA GLN A 549 -15.52 2.01 11.55
C GLN A 549 -16.10 1.54 10.21
N GLU A 550 -16.91 2.38 9.57
CA GLU A 550 -17.58 2.06 8.30
C GLU A 550 -16.69 2.29 7.07
N ILE A 551 -15.50 2.91 7.22
CA ILE A 551 -14.53 3.01 6.12
C ILE A 551 -14.14 1.57 5.71
N PRO A 552 -14.45 1.16 4.47
CA PRO A 552 -14.10 -0.17 3.98
C PRO A 552 -12.59 -0.39 3.94
N ASP A 553 -12.16 -1.65 3.91
CA ASP A 553 -10.73 -1.99 3.81
C ASP A 553 -10.10 -1.53 2.49
N ASP A 554 -10.88 -1.40 1.42
CA ASP A 554 -10.48 -0.83 0.13
C ASP A 554 -10.71 0.70 0.04
N GLY A 555 -11.17 1.31 1.12
CA GLY A 555 -11.44 2.74 1.24
C GLY A 555 -12.73 3.20 0.57
N LEU A 556 -13.08 4.46 0.80
CA LEU A 556 -14.29 5.11 0.27
C LEU A 556 -13.91 6.29 -0.63
N LEU A 557 -14.51 6.37 -1.82
CA LEU A 557 -14.31 7.51 -2.72
C LEU A 557 -15.16 8.71 -2.26
N LEU A 558 -14.52 9.85 -2.03
CA LEU A 558 -15.18 11.10 -1.64
C LEU A 558 -15.47 11.97 -2.86
N ASP A 559 -16.35 12.97 -2.69
CA ASP A 559 -16.61 13.95 -3.74
C ASP A 559 -15.42 14.89 -3.94
N ALA A 560 -14.74 14.74 -5.08
CA ALA A 560 -13.60 15.56 -5.48
C ALA A 560 -14.02 16.86 -6.22
N THR A 561 -15.30 17.03 -6.56
CA THR A 561 -15.79 18.15 -7.38
C THR A 561 -15.36 19.53 -6.88
N PRO A 562 -15.38 19.83 -5.56
CA PRO A 562 -14.95 21.14 -5.05
C PRO A 562 -13.48 21.48 -5.34
N TYR A 563 -12.65 20.48 -5.60
CA TYR A 563 -11.19 20.60 -5.75
C TYR A 563 -10.71 20.39 -7.19
N ALA A 564 -11.62 20.14 -8.14
CA ALA A 564 -11.28 19.76 -9.50
C ALA A 564 -10.47 20.83 -10.27
N SER A 565 -10.57 22.10 -9.88
CA SER A 565 -9.84 23.22 -10.48
C SER A 565 -8.43 23.42 -9.92
N LEU A 566 -8.06 22.73 -8.83
CA LEU A 566 -6.76 22.92 -8.21
C LEU A 566 -5.64 22.27 -9.06
N PRO A 567 -4.50 22.95 -9.24
CA PRO A 567 -3.40 22.46 -10.06
C PRO A 567 -2.51 21.48 -9.29
N PHE A 568 -3.04 20.28 -9.05
CA PHE A 568 -2.29 19.16 -8.48
C PHE A 568 -1.03 18.86 -9.33
N VAL A 569 0.07 18.51 -8.67
CA VAL A 569 1.39 18.31 -9.32
C VAL A 569 1.53 16.90 -9.92
N GLU A 570 0.66 15.99 -9.53
CA GLU A 570 0.67 14.58 -9.90
C GLU A 570 0.37 14.35 -11.38
N GLY A 571 1.11 13.42 -11.99
CA GLY A 571 0.83 12.90 -13.32
C GLY A 571 -0.10 11.67 -13.29
N GLU A 572 -0.25 11.02 -14.45
CA GLU A 572 -0.91 9.72 -14.53
C GLU A 572 -0.16 8.69 -13.68
N THR A 573 -0.90 7.89 -12.92
CA THR A 573 -0.39 6.76 -12.13
C THR A 573 -1.39 5.61 -12.27
N LEU A 574 -1.10 4.45 -11.68
CA LEU A 574 -2.01 3.30 -11.71
C LEU A 574 -3.37 3.71 -11.15
N HIS A 575 -4.42 3.47 -11.94
CA HIS A 575 -5.82 3.79 -11.61
C HIS A 575 -6.12 5.28 -11.34
N HIS A 576 -5.21 6.21 -11.66
CA HIS A 576 -5.44 7.65 -11.50
C HIS A 576 -5.01 8.44 -12.74
N LYS A 577 -5.96 9.20 -13.30
CA LYS A 577 -5.74 10.11 -14.42
C LYS A 577 -6.10 11.53 -13.99
N PRO A 578 -5.14 12.46 -13.95
CA PRO A 578 -5.41 13.85 -13.63
C PRO A 578 -6.41 14.47 -14.60
N THR A 579 -7.33 15.29 -14.09
CA THR A 579 -8.34 16.02 -14.89
C THR A 579 -7.76 17.23 -15.62
N THR A 580 -6.62 17.75 -15.16
CA THR A 580 -5.95 18.93 -15.71
C THR A 580 -4.59 18.50 -16.26
N PRO A 581 -4.22 18.89 -17.51
CA PRO A 581 -2.90 18.56 -18.06
C PRO A 581 -1.78 19.16 -17.19
N ILE A 582 -0.70 18.40 -17.02
CA ILE A 582 0.46 18.75 -16.19
C ILE A 582 1.01 20.12 -16.63
N SER A 583 1.19 21.04 -15.67
CA SER A 583 1.80 22.35 -15.95
C SER A 583 3.23 22.16 -16.51
N PRO A 584 3.61 22.82 -17.62
CA PRO A 584 4.91 22.65 -18.27
C PRO A 584 6.13 23.10 -17.43
N LEU A 585 5.90 23.60 -16.20
CA LEU A 585 6.97 23.92 -15.25
C LEU A 585 7.71 22.68 -14.71
N ASN A 586 7.18 21.46 -14.91
CA ASN A 586 7.82 20.21 -14.49
C ASN A 586 8.72 19.56 -15.57
N GLU A 587 8.72 20.06 -16.82
CA GLU A 587 9.59 19.50 -17.88
C GLU A 587 11.06 19.93 -17.76
N ARG A 588 11.38 20.99 -17.00
CA ARG A 588 12.76 21.51 -16.95
C ARG A 588 13.73 20.70 -16.09
N ALA A 589 13.27 19.68 -15.37
CA ALA A 589 14.14 18.80 -14.59
C ALA A 589 14.66 17.58 -15.40
N THR A 590 14.10 17.28 -16.57
CA THR A 590 14.40 16.05 -17.33
C THR A 590 15.64 16.13 -18.23
N THR A 591 16.41 17.23 -18.21
CA THR A 591 17.54 17.44 -19.14
C THR A 591 18.90 17.68 -18.47
N SER A 592 19.06 17.43 -17.17
CA SER A 592 20.31 17.76 -16.45
C SER A 592 21.10 16.58 -15.83
N THR A 593 20.89 15.34 -16.28
CA THR A 593 21.72 14.18 -15.83
C THR A 593 22.18 13.29 -16.99
N ALA A 594 22.62 13.94 -18.08
CA ALA A 594 23.52 13.31 -19.05
C ALA A 594 24.83 14.10 -19.10
N ALA A 595 25.72 13.81 -18.16
CA ALA A 595 27.17 14.03 -18.23
C ALA A 595 27.87 13.02 -17.33
#